data_AF-A0A645GWS4-F1
#
_entry.id   AF-A0A645GWS4-F1
#
_cell.length_a   1.000
_cell.length_b   1.000
_cell.length_c   1.000
_cell.angle_alpha   90.00
_cell.angle_beta   90.00
_cell.angle_gamma   90.00
#
_symmetry.space_group_name_H-M   'P 1'
#
loop_
_entity.id
_entity.type
_entity.pdbx_description
1 polymer ?
#
loop_
_entity_poly.entity_id
_entity_poly.type
_entity_poly.pdbx_seq_one_letter_code
_entity_poly.pdbx_strand_id
1 'polypeptide(L)'
;MRGKDIEGYINPIGSGPARAVAKNDIFSQCWTYQDTHHEVVFGAQTQELPNEQDAQEIADACRVSPENVYILAARTGSLTGSIQICSRTVEASIWRMERKGFNISKVISGTGTCPIAPPIFDECRAMDRVNTALLYGVTVRYLVNSTDKEIEDIIDLLPFSASRRFGESFYDLFEEGKHDFYIVDKDVHTVARYEITNLASGKTFRAGVLREDLMKDSFFK
;
A
#
# COMPACT_ATOMS: atom_id res chain seq x y z
N MET A 1 -11.39 12.20 -8.07
CA MET A 1 -11.10 12.95 -6.82
C MET A 1 -9.94 13.89 -7.04
N ARG A 2 -10.18 15.18 -6.90
CA ARG A 2 -9.15 16.21 -7.12
C ARG A 2 -8.32 16.43 -5.86
N GLY A 3 -7.00 16.48 -6.06
CA GLY A 3 -6.10 17.12 -5.13
C GLY A 3 -6.42 18.60 -4.99
N LYS A 4 -5.96 19.21 -3.90
CA LYS A 4 -6.07 20.65 -3.69
C LYS A 4 -4.67 21.23 -3.55
N ASP A 5 -4.44 22.36 -4.21
CA ASP A 5 -3.20 23.14 -4.07
C ASP A 5 -3.23 23.93 -2.74
N ILE A 6 -3.37 23.21 -1.62
CA ILE A 6 -3.41 23.75 -0.26
C ILE A 6 -2.23 23.13 0.50
N GLU A 7 -1.44 23.97 1.17
CA GLU A 7 -0.31 23.52 1.98
C GLU A 7 -0.77 22.54 3.07
N GLY A 8 -0.11 21.38 3.14
CA GLY A 8 -0.45 20.30 4.07
C GLY A 8 -1.70 19.47 3.70
N TYR A 9 -2.34 19.73 2.55
CA TYR A 9 -3.42 18.88 2.05
C TYR A 9 -2.84 17.63 1.37
N ILE A 10 -3.27 16.46 1.82
CA ILE A 10 -2.85 15.19 1.24
C ILE A 10 -3.76 14.86 0.06
N ASN A 11 -3.15 14.65 -1.11
CA ASN A 11 -3.88 14.23 -2.31
C ASN A 11 -4.67 12.94 -2.05
N PRO A 12 -5.96 12.87 -2.43
CA PRO A 12 -6.79 11.70 -2.15
C PRO A 12 -6.25 10.44 -2.83
N ILE A 13 -6.23 9.32 -2.11
CA ILE A 13 -5.74 8.04 -2.63
C ILE A 13 -6.92 7.11 -2.89
N GLY A 14 -7.02 6.63 -4.13
CA GLY A 14 -8.05 5.71 -4.59
C GLY A 14 -7.66 4.24 -4.46
N SER A 15 -8.59 3.40 -4.02
CA SER A 15 -8.37 1.96 -3.84
C SER A 15 -9.66 1.16 -4.07
N GLY A 16 -9.56 -0.17 -4.00
CA GLY A 16 -10.71 -1.06 -4.04
C GLY A 16 -11.15 -1.54 -5.44
N PRO A 17 -12.25 -2.30 -5.51
CA PRO A 17 -12.66 -3.07 -6.68
C PRO A 17 -12.93 -2.27 -7.95
N ALA A 18 -13.38 -1.01 -7.87
CA ALA A 18 -13.62 -0.16 -9.04
C ALA A 18 -12.38 -0.07 -9.97
N ARG A 19 -11.18 -0.19 -9.42
CA ARG A 19 -9.93 -0.21 -10.19
C ARG A 19 -9.78 -1.43 -11.09
N ALA A 20 -10.34 -2.57 -10.73
CA ALA A 20 -10.35 -3.77 -11.57
C ALA A 20 -11.34 -3.65 -12.74
N VAL A 21 -12.35 -2.78 -12.65
CA VAL A 21 -13.27 -2.47 -13.75
C VAL A 21 -12.66 -1.43 -14.69
N ALA A 22 -12.22 -0.29 -14.14
CA ALA A 22 -11.62 0.81 -14.92
C ALA A 22 -10.28 0.43 -15.57
N LYS A 23 -9.46 -0.37 -14.86
CA LYS A 23 -8.15 -0.89 -15.30
C LYS A 23 -7.22 0.17 -15.92
N ASN A 24 -7.20 1.36 -15.32
CA ASN A 24 -6.51 2.54 -15.85
C ASN A 24 -5.28 2.97 -15.01
N ASP A 25 -4.86 2.14 -14.06
CA ASP A 25 -3.69 2.40 -13.22
C ASP A 25 -2.67 1.25 -13.26
N ILE A 26 -1.42 1.57 -12.91
CA ILE A 26 -0.29 0.64 -13.02
C ILE A 26 -0.44 -0.64 -12.20
N PHE A 27 -1.14 -0.63 -11.08
CA PHE A 27 -1.30 -1.83 -10.26
C PHE A 27 -2.47 -2.69 -10.78
N SER A 28 -3.53 -2.09 -11.31
CA SER A 28 -4.61 -2.85 -11.98
C SER A 28 -4.11 -3.51 -13.28
N GLN A 29 -3.19 -2.84 -13.98
CA GLN A 29 -2.64 -3.28 -15.26
C GLN A 29 -1.51 -4.31 -15.11
N CYS A 30 -0.94 -4.46 -13.91
CA CYS A 30 0.09 -5.45 -13.66
C CYS A 30 -0.41 -6.89 -13.61
N TRP A 31 -1.73 -7.05 -13.49
CA TRP A 31 -2.39 -8.35 -13.44
C TRP A 31 -3.36 -8.55 -14.60
N THR A 32 -3.55 -9.80 -14.98
CA THR A 32 -4.40 -10.14 -16.14
C THR A 32 -5.88 -10.02 -15.83
N TYR A 33 -6.28 -10.10 -14.56
CA TYR A 33 -7.67 -9.95 -14.15
C TYR A 33 -8.22 -8.58 -14.55
N GLN A 34 -9.46 -8.58 -15.01
CA GLN A 34 -10.28 -7.40 -15.21
C GLN A 34 -11.70 -7.80 -14.83
N ASP A 35 -12.33 -6.99 -14.00
CA ASP A 35 -13.69 -7.26 -13.59
C ASP A 35 -14.69 -6.72 -14.63
N THR A 36 -15.89 -7.28 -14.65
CA THR A 36 -16.99 -6.84 -15.51
C THR A 36 -18.27 -6.90 -14.68
N HIS A 37 -18.58 -5.78 -14.04
CA HIS A 37 -19.72 -5.66 -13.14
C HIS A 37 -20.43 -4.32 -13.32
N HIS A 38 -21.73 -4.28 -13.02
CA HIS A 38 -22.59 -3.09 -13.20
C HIS A 38 -22.62 -2.17 -11.97
N GLU A 39 -22.17 -2.69 -10.83
CA GLU A 39 -21.93 -1.96 -9.58
C GLU A 39 -20.45 -1.95 -9.23
N VAL A 40 -19.97 -0.84 -8.68
CA VAL A 40 -18.56 -0.66 -8.30
C VAL A 40 -18.43 -0.08 -6.91
N VAL A 41 -17.42 -0.56 -6.17
CA VAL A 41 -17.05 -0.03 -4.86
C VAL A 41 -15.67 0.61 -4.96
N PHE A 42 -15.56 1.84 -4.46
CA PHE A 42 -14.32 2.61 -4.45
C PHE A 42 -13.97 3.03 -3.02
N GLY A 43 -12.76 2.70 -2.59
CA GLY A 43 -12.21 3.14 -1.30
C GLY A 43 -11.43 4.44 -1.46
N ALA A 44 -11.87 5.49 -0.79
CA ALA A 44 -11.28 6.82 -0.81
C ALA A 44 -10.58 7.14 0.52
N GLN A 45 -9.25 7.24 0.49
CA GLN A 45 -8.52 7.88 1.57
C GLN A 45 -8.48 9.38 1.30
N THR A 46 -9.25 10.15 2.07
CA THR A 46 -9.52 11.57 1.79
C THR A 46 -9.84 12.34 3.09
N GLN A 47 -9.57 13.64 3.07
CA GLN A 47 -9.86 14.57 4.18
C GLN A 47 -11.32 15.05 4.18
N GLU A 48 -11.99 14.94 3.04
CA GLU A 48 -13.34 15.45 2.78
C GLU A 48 -14.26 14.37 2.24
N LEU A 49 -15.55 14.50 2.51
CA LEU A 49 -16.55 13.58 1.96
C LEU A 49 -16.62 13.74 0.43
N PRO A 50 -16.57 12.63 -0.33
CA PRO A 50 -16.80 12.65 -1.78
C PRO A 50 -18.17 13.24 -2.13
N ASN A 51 -18.23 13.99 -3.22
CA ASN A 51 -19.46 14.59 -3.71
C ASN A 51 -19.97 13.90 -5.00
N GLU A 52 -21.05 14.42 -5.58
CA GLU A 52 -21.68 13.91 -6.80
C GLU A 52 -20.71 13.91 -7.99
N GLN A 53 -19.80 14.88 -8.05
CA GLN A 53 -18.81 14.94 -9.11
C GLN A 53 -17.75 13.84 -8.96
N ASP A 54 -17.29 13.55 -7.75
CA ASP A 54 -16.38 12.42 -7.51
C ASP A 54 -17.04 11.09 -7.91
N ALA A 55 -18.33 10.93 -7.61
CA ALA A 55 -19.10 9.76 -8.02
C ALA A 55 -19.22 9.66 -9.54
N GLN A 56 -19.47 10.77 -10.24
CA GLN A 56 -19.52 10.82 -11.70
C GLN A 56 -18.16 10.45 -12.34
N GLU A 57 -17.05 10.99 -11.82
CA GLU A 57 -15.70 10.67 -12.32
C GLU A 57 -15.40 9.16 -12.21
N ILE A 58 -15.79 8.52 -11.11
CA ILE A 58 -15.63 7.08 -10.90
C ILE A 58 -16.55 6.29 -11.84
N ALA A 59 -17.81 6.72 -11.97
CA ALA A 59 -18.81 6.11 -12.83
C ALA A 59 -18.34 6.08 -14.30
N ASP A 60 -17.84 7.22 -14.79
CA ASP A 60 -17.34 7.38 -16.16
C ASP A 60 -16.13 6.50 -16.42
N ALA A 61 -15.17 6.47 -15.48
CA ALA A 61 -13.98 5.62 -15.57
C ALA A 61 -14.33 4.13 -15.60
N CYS A 62 -15.36 3.73 -14.85
CA CYS A 62 -15.84 2.35 -14.77
C CYS A 62 -16.90 2.01 -15.82
N ARG A 63 -17.42 3.00 -16.57
CA ARG A 63 -18.52 2.86 -17.53
C ARG A 63 -19.80 2.28 -16.93
N VAL A 64 -20.16 2.76 -15.74
CA VAL A 64 -21.40 2.40 -15.02
C VAL A 64 -22.24 3.65 -14.73
N SER A 65 -23.50 3.48 -14.32
CA SER A 65 -24.33 4.60 -13.85
C SER A 65 -23.87 5.08 -12.46
N PRO A 66 -23.92 6.39 -12.15
CA PRO A 66 -23.55 6.93 -10.83
C PRO A 66 -24.32 6.33 -9.66
N GLU A 67 -25.58 5.93 -9.86
CA GLU A 67 -26.42 5.23 -8.87
C GLU A 67 -25.86 3.87 -8.43
N ASN A 68 -24.95 3.29 -9.23
CA ASN A 68 -24.29 2.01 -8.96
C ASN A 68 -22.86 2.20 -8.41
N VAL A 69 -22.47 3.42 -8.05
CA VAL A 69 -21.16 3.74 -7.46
C VAL A 69 -21.29 3.87 -5.95
N TYR A 70 -20.54 3.04 -5.22
CA TYR A 70 -20.45 3.10 -3.77
C TYR A 70 -19.07 3.57 -3.34
N ILE A 71 -19.00 4.67 -2.58
CA ILE A 71 -17.72 5.24 -2.12
C ILE A 71 -17.58 5.09 -0.61
N LEU A 72 -16.54 4.39 -0.18
CA LEU A 72 -16.15 4.26 1.22
C LEU A 72 -15.04 5.28 1.52
N ALA A 73 -15.35 6.35 2.24
CA ALA A 73 -14.40 7.41 2.56
C ALA A 73 -13.89 7.32 4.00
N ALA A 74 -12.58 7.45 4.18
CA ALA A 74 -11.96 7.54 5.50
C ALA A 74 -10.75 8.48 5.48
N ARG A 75 -10.59 9.25 6.57
CA ARG A 75 -9.38 10.02 6.83
C ARG A 75 -8.24 9.13 7.28
N THR A 76 -7.00 9.51 6.99
CA THR A 76 -5.79 8.79 7.42
C THR A 76 -5.73 8.71 8.94
N GLY A 77 -6.02 9.82 9.61
CA GLY A 77 -6.02 9.99 11.06
C GLY A 77 -7.15 9.31 11.82
N SER A 78 -8.06 8.62 11.12
CA SER A 78 -9.16 7.88 11.74
C SER A 78 -8.77 6.44 12.08
N LEU A 79 -9.51 5.79 12.99
CA LEU A 79 -9.32 4.37 13.29
C LEU A 79 -9.46 3.50 12.02
N THR A 80 -10.46 3.78 11.19
CA THR A 80 -10.64 3.09 9.90
C THR A 80 -9.44 3.32 8.97
N GLY A 81 -8.93 4.55 8.90
CA GLY A 81 -7.74 4.91 8.13
C GLY A 81 -6.50 4.13 8.58
N SER A 82 -6.23 4.13 9.89
CA SER A 82 -5.10 3.38 10.45
C SER A 82 -5.23 1.89 10.19
N ILE A 83 -6.41 1.29 10.40
CA ILE A 83 -6.65 -0.13 10.13
C ILE A 83 -6.46 -0.46 8.65
N GLN A 84 -7.11 0.27 7.75
CA GLN A 84 -7.09 -0.07 6.33
C GLN A 84 -5.68 0.06 5.74
N ILE A 85 -4.91 1.08 6.12
CA ILE A 85 -3.55 1.28 5.61
C ILE A 85 -2.61 0.22 6.18
N CYS A 86 -2.65 -0.01 7.51
CA CYS A 86 -1.83 -1.04 8.14
C CYS A 86 -2.19 -2.46 7.64
N SER A 87 -3.39 -2.67 7.10
CA SER A 87 -3.81 -3.95 6.50
C SER A 87 -3.32 -4.15 5.06
N ARG A 88 -2.70 -3.15 4.42
CA ARG A 88 -2.16 -3.24 3.06
C ARG A 88 -0.81 -3.97 2.98
N THR A 89 -0.41 -4.68 4.03
CA THR A 89 0.90 -5.34 4.10
C THR A 89 1.19 -6.20 2.87
N VAL A 90 0.23 -7.04 2.47
CA VAL A 90 0.37 -7.97 1.34
C VAL A 90 0.34 -7.23 0.00
N GLU A 91 -0.42 -6.14 -0.09
CA GLU A 91 -0.54 -5.33 -1.31
C GLU A 91 0.76 -4.59 -1.61
N ALA A 92 1.30 -3.85 -0.64
CA ALA A 92 2.57 -3.15 -0.80
C ALA A 92 3.71 -4.13 -1.13
N SER A 93 3.73 -5.29 -0.48
CA SER A 93 4.81 -6.24 -0.66
C SER A 93 4.74 -7.06 -1.95
N ILE A 94 3.54 -7.41 -2.46
CA ILE A 94 3.41 -8.15 -3.71
C ILE A 94 3.77 -7.28 -4.91
N TRP A 95 3.38 -6.00 -4.87
CA TRP A 95 3.80 -5.01 -5.86
C TRP A 95 5.33 -4.87 -5.89
N ARG A 96 5.97 -4.83 -4.71
CA ARG A 96 7.44 -4.81 -4.61
C ARG A 96 8.09 -6.03 -5.26
N MET A 97 7.55 -7.22 -5.04
CA MET A 97 8.05 -8.46 -5.65
C MET A 97 8.00 -8.39 -7.18
N GLU A 98 6.86 -7.96 -7.75
CA GLU A 98 6.72 -7.76 -9.19
C GLU A 98 7.75 -6.75 -9.73
N ARG A 99 7.90 -5.61 -9.05
CA ARG A 99 8.86 -4.55 -9.43
C ARG A 99 10.31 -4.98 -9.35
N LYS A 100 10.64 -5.97 -8.51
CA LYS A 100 11.97 -6.59 -8.43
C LYS A 100 12.12 -7.80 -9.36
N GLY A 101 11.12 -8.06 -10.23
CA GLY A 101 11.22 -9.05 -11.30
C GLY A 101 10.70 -10.44 -10.94
N PHE A 102 10.05 -10.61 -9.78
CA PHE A 102 9.43 -11.88 -9.44
C PHE A 102 8.09 -12.04 -10.14
N ASN A 103 7.87 -13.19 -10.76
CA ASN A 103 6.59 -13.49 -11.37
C ASN A 103 5.53 -13.77 -10.30
N ILE A 104 4.69 -12.78 -10.03
CA ILE A 104 3.64 -12.85 -9.01
C ILE A 104 2.56 -13.90 -9.30
N SER A 105 2.49 -14.47 -10.52
CA SER A 105 1.59 -15.61 -10.79
C SER A 105 1.99 -16.91 -10.12
N LYS A 106 3.21 -16.96 -9.58
CA LYS A 106 3.72 -18.07 -8.78
C LYS A 106 3.34 -17.98 -7.30
N VAL A 107 2.74 -16.86 -6.86
CA VAL A 107 2.27 -16.70 -5.49
C VAL A 107 0.99 -17.51 -5.29
N ILE A 108 0.98 -18.40 -4.31
CA ILE A 108 -0.19 -19.20 -3.92
C ILE A 108 -1.00 -18.47 -2.85
N SER A 109 -0.32 -17.95 -1.82
CA SER A 109 -0.95 -17.23 -0.73
C SER A 109 0.02 -16.26 -0.07
N GLY A 110 -0.53 -15.24 0.59
CA GLY A 110 0.21 -14.26 1.37
C GLY A 110 -0.52 -13.92 2.66
N THR A 111 0.23 -13.72 3.74
CA THR A 111 -0.27 -13.16 5.00
C THR A 111 0.72 -12.11 5.49
N GLY A 112 0.22 -11.09 6.17
CA GLY A 112 1.08 -10.10 6.80
C GLY A 112 0.57 -9.72 8.18
N THR A 113 1.48 -9.31 9.03
CA THR A 113 1.18 -8.83 10.37
C THR A 113 1.74 -7.43 10.51
N CYS A 114 0.88 -6.47 10.85
CA CYS A 114 1.22 -5.07 11.08
C CYS A 114 0.63 -4.62 12.43
N PRO A 115 1.36 -3.88 13.27
CA PRO A 115 0.72 -3.15 14.36
C PRO A 115 -0.18 -2.05 13.79
N ILE A 116 -1.38 -1.89 14.36
CA ILE A 116 -2.23 -0.75 14.01
C ILE A 116 -1.65 0.49 14.67
N ALA A 117 -1.22 1.46 13.85
CA ALA A 117 -0.67 2.70 14.35
C ALA A 117 -1.74 3.51 15.14
N PRO A 118 -1.38 4.17 16.26
CA PRO A 118 -2.35 4.95 17.03
C PRO A 118 -2.89 6.13 16.20
N PRO A 119 -4.21 6.22 15.98
CA PRO A 119 -4.80 7.29 15.17
C PRO A 119 -4.60 8.66 15.83
N ILE A 120 -4.48 9.70 15.00
CA ILE A 120 -4.32 11.10 15.43
C ILE A 120 -4.99 12.03 14.40
N PHE A 121 -5.54 13.16 14.85
CA PHE A 121 -6.26 14.10 13.97
C PHE A 121 -5.37 14.81 12.94
N ASP A 122 -4.08 14.96 13.22
CA ASP A 122 -3.12 15.53 12.29
C ASP A 122 -2.86 14.53 11.16
N GLU A 123 -3.33 14.83 9.94
CA GLU A 123 -3.29 13.90 8.81
C GLU A 123 -1.85 13.64 8.33
N CYS A 124 -0.95 14.62 8.41
CA CYS A 124 0.45 14.44 8.03
C CYS A 124 1.16 13.50 9.03
N ARG A 125 0.95 13.71 10.33
CA ARG A 125 1.46 12.79 11.36
C ARG A 125 0.79 11.42 11.29
N ALA A 126 -0.49 11.35 10.96
CA ALA A 126 -1.18 10.09 10.76
C ALA A 126 -0.57 9.32 9.58
N MET A 127 -0.25 10.02 8.48
CA MET A 127 0.41 9.45 7.31
C MET A 127 1.80 8.90 7.64
N ASP A 128 2.59 9.65 8.43
CA ASP A 128 3.86 9.14 8.96
C ASP A 128 3.65 7.85 9.77
N ARG A 129 2.75 7.86 10.74
CA ARG A 129 2.50 6.72 11.62
C ARG A 129 2.14 5.44 10.87
N VAL A 130 1.16 5.52 9.96
CA VAL A 130 0.69 4.33 9.23
C VAL A 130 1.75 3.78 8.27
N ASN A 131 2.54 4.64 7.63
CA ASN A 131 3.60 4.18 6.73
C ASN A 131 4.85 3.72 7.48
N THR A 132 5.19 4.36 8.60
CA THR A 132 6.23 3.87 9.53
C THR A 132 5.87 2.47 10.05
N ALA A 133 4.60 2.20 10.35
CA ALA A 133 4.14 0.85 10.69
C ALA A 133 4.43 -0.17 9.57
N LEU A 134 4.18 0.20 8.30
CA LEU A 134 4.46 -0.66 7.15
C LEU A 134 5.96 -0.89 6.94
N LEU A 135 6.74 0.20 6.88
CA LEU A 135 8.17 0.18 6.57
C LEU A 135 9.01 -0.53 7.65
N TYR A 136 8.59 -0.44 8.91
CA TYR A 136 9.43 -0.87 10.05
C TYR A 136 8.76 -1.90 10.96
N GLY A 137 7.46 -2.12 10.85
CA GLY A 137 6.68 -2.99 11.74
C GLY A 137 6.15 -4.27 11.11
N VAL A 138 6.20 -4.39 9.78
CA VAL A 138 5.51 -5.48 9.08
C VAL A 138 6.41 -6.69 8.85
N THR A 139 5.85 -7.87 9.11
CA THR A 139 6.34 -9.12 8.51
C THR A 139 5.31 -9.68 7.55
N VAL A 140 5.70 -9.88 6.30
CA VAL A 140 4.90 -10.60 5.30
C VAL A 140 5.45 -11.99 5.07
N ARG A 141 4.54 -12.93 4.83
CA ARG A 141 4.84 -14.34 4.59
C ARG A 141 4.12 -14.78 3.35
N TYR A 142 4.86 -15.36 2.42
CA TYR A 142 4.32 -15.89 1.17
C TYR A 142 4.56 -17.38 1.06
N LEU A 143 3.59 -18.09 0.49
CA LEU A 143 3.77 -19.41 -0.09
C LEU A 143 3.81 -19.25 -1.61
N VAL A 144 4.87 -19.73 -2.24
CA VAL A 144 5.06 -19.64 -3.70
C VAL A 144 5.37 -21.01 -4.30
N ASN A 145 5.13 -21.16 -5.60
CA ASN A 145 5.58 -22.30 -6.39
C ASN A 145 6.54 -21.83 -7.48
N SER A 146 7.83 -21.82 -7.15
CA SER A 146 8.90 -21.29 -8.01
C SER A 146 10.18 -22.13 -7.90
N THR A 147 11.26 -21.69 -8.55
CA THR A 147 12.59 -22.18 -8.19
C THR A 147 13.11 -21.42 -6.96
N ASP A 148 14.04 -22.02 -6.22
CA ASP A 148 14.74 -21.35 -5.11
C ASP A 148 15.53 -20.13 -5.62
N LYS A 149 16.18 -20.28 -6.78
CA LYS A 149 17.00 -19.22 -7.40
C LYS A 149 16.20 -17.94 -7.67
N GLU A 150 14.97 -18.07 -8.17
CA GLU A 150 14.09 -16.92 -8.40
C GLU A 150 13.76 -16.14 -7.12
N ILE A 151 13.74 -16.81 -5.96
CA ILE A 151 13.54 -16.16 -4.66
C ILE A 151 14.83 -15.51 -4.19
N GLU A 152 15.95 -16.24 -4.28
CA GLU A 152 17.30 -15.75 -3.91
C GLU A 152 17.68 -14.48 -4.68
N ASP A 153 17.28 -14.38 -5.95
CA ASP A 153 17.57 -13.21 -6.79
C ASP A 153 16.90 -11.92 -6.31
N ILE A 154 15.80 -12.01 -5.57
CA ILE A 154 15.03 -10.84 -5.15
C ILE A 154 15.00 -10.61 -3.63
N ILE A 155 15.16 -11.66 -2.81
CA ILE A 155 14.78 -11.63 -1.39
C ILE A 155 15.47 -10.50 -0.61
N ASP A 156 16.75 -10.25 -0.86
CA ASP A 156 17.53 -9.20 -0.18
C ASP A 156 17.26 -7.79 -0.73
N LEU A 157 16.54 -7.67 -1.85
CA LEU A 157 16.16 -6.40 -2.49
C LEU A 157 14.74 -5.95 -2.12
N LEU A 158 13.94 -6.85 -1.53
CA LEU A 158 12.55 -6.55 -1.19
C LEU A 158 12.43 -5.59 0.00
N PRO A 159 13.00 -5.90 1.18
CA PRO A 159 12.69 -5.18 2.41
C PRO A 159 13.16 -3.73 2.38
N PHE A 160 12.55 -2.89 3.22
CA PHE A 160 12.97 -1.48 3.30
C PHE A 160 14.44 -1.32 3.70
N SER A 161 15.03 -2.29 4.42
CA SER A 161 16.46 -2.30 4.77
C SER A 161 17.42 -2.36 3.57
N ALA A 162 16.93 -2.66 2.37
CA ALA A 162 17.70 -2.59 1.14
C ALA A 162 17.76 -1.17 0.55
N SER A 163 16.87 -0.26 1.00
CA SER A 163 16.85 1.13 0.57
C SER A 163 17.99 1.93 1.18
N ARG A 164 18.52 2.90 0.43
CA ARG A 164 19.48 3.88 0.95
C ARG A 164 18.89 4.80 2.01
N ARG A 165 17.56 4.90 2.05
CA ARG A 165 16.77 5.70 3.00
C ARG A 165 16.42 4.94 4.28
N PHE A 166 16.92 3.71 4.45
CA PHE A 166 16.62 2.92 5.62
C PHE A 166 17.08 3.61 6.92
N GLY A 167 16.17 3.74 7.88
CA GLY A 167 16.41 4.41 9.15
C GLY A 167 15.81 5.81 9.25
N GLU A 168 15.35 6.37 8.12
CA GLU A 168 14.72 7.68 8.08
C GLU A 168 13.23 7.62 8.48
N SER A 169 12.72 8.73 9.02
CA SER A 169 11.30 8.90 9.34
C SER A 169 10.48 9.00 8.06
N PHE A 170 9.30 8.37 7.99
CA PHE A 170 8.45 8.55 6.82
C PHE A 170 8.00 10.00 6.68
N TYR A 171 7.81 10.72 7.78
CA TYR A 171 7.51 12.16 7.78
C TYR A 171 8.53 12.94 6.93
N ASP A 172 9.83 12.70 7.12
CA ASP A 172 10.88 13.40 6.37
C ASP A 172 10.83 13.03 4.88
N LEU A 173 10.60 11.74 4.57
CA LEU A 173 10.39 11.28 3.19
C LEU A 173 9.17 11.97 2.54
N PHE A 174 8.11 12.18 3.30
CA PHE A 174 6.85 12.73 2.84
C PHE A 174 6.92 14.26 2.64
N GLU A 175 7.61 14.96 3.52
CA GLU A 175 7.94 16.39 3.37
C GLU A 175 8.80 16.64 2.12
N GLU A 176 9.83 15.82 1.89
CA GLU A 176 10.65 15.91 0.66
C GLU A 176 9.82 15.68 -0.62
N GLY A 177 8.83 14.78 -0.54
CA GLY A 177 7.84 14.53 -1.58
C GLY A 177 6.75 15.60 -1.70
N LYS A 178 6.84 16.71 -0.96
CA LYS A 178 5.84 17.79 -0.91
C LYS A 178 4.42 17.31 -0.59
N HIS A 179 4.32 16.35 0.34
CA HIS A 179 3.05 15.74 0.77
C HIS A 179 2.28 15.01 -0.35
N ASP A 180 2.95 14.67 -1.45
CA ASP A 180 2.37 13.85 -2.50
C ASP A 180 2.98 12.44 -2.49
N PHE A 181 2.16 11.46 -2.10
CA PHE A 181 2.56 10.06 -2.03
C PHE A 181 3.03 9.49 -3.37
N TYR A 182 2.58 10.05 -4.50
CA TYR A 182 3.03 9.65 -5.83
C TYR A 182 4.41 10.20 -6.21
N ILE A 183 4.89 11.23 -5.51
CA ILE A 183 6.22 11.85 -5.71
C ILE A 183 7.27 11.23 -4.81
N VAL A 184 6.89 10.79 -3.60
CA VAL A 184 7.79 10.11 -2.65
C VAL A 184 8.53 8.96 -3.34
N ASP A 185 9.79 8.74 -2.94
CA ASP A 185 10.63 7.66 -3.46
C ASP A 185 9.86 6.33 -3.50
N LYS A 186 9.77 5.73 -4.68
CA LYS A 186 9.02 4.49 -4.90
C LYS A 186 9.57 3.31 -4.08
N ASP A 187 10.80 3.39 -3.59
CA ASP A 187 11.36 2.42 -2.66
C ASP A 187 10.62 2.34 -1.30
N VAL A 188 9.76 3.30 -0.96
CA VAL A 188 8.86 3.21 0.22
C VAL A 188 7.71 2.23 0.04
N HIS A 189 7.42 1.77 -1.18
CA HIS A 189 6.41 0.74 -1.43
C HIS A 189 6.97 -0.65 -1.11
N THR A 190 7.22 -0.90 0.16
CA THR A 190 7.71 -2.17 0.69
C THR A 190 7.40 -2.28 2.18
N VAL A 191 7.89 -3.33 2.82
CA VAL A 191 7.69 -3.64 4.24
C VAL A 191 9.02 -4.00 4.92
N ALA A 192 8.97 -4.09 6.25
CA ALA A 192 10.16 -4.29 7.06
C ALA A 192 10.83 -5.66 6.87
N ARG A 193 10.04 -6.74 6.75
CA ARG A 193 10.55 -8.11 6.68
C ARG A 193 9.72 -9.03 5.79
N TYR A 194 10.40 -9.86 5.02
CA TYR A 194 9.83 -10.88 4.13
C TYR A 194 10.21 -12.28 4.59
N GLU A 195 9.26 -13.22 4.52
CA GLU A 195 9.49 -14.66 4.65
C GLU A 195 8.81 -15.37 3.47
N ILE A 196 9.56 -15.95 2.55
CA ILE A 196 9.03 -16.61 1.35
C ILE A 196 9.31 -18.10 1.44
N THR A 197 8.25 -18.90 1.52
CA THR A 197 8.33 -20.36 1.52
C THR A 197 8.06 -20.89 0.13
N ASN A 198 8.99 -21.68 -0.40
CA ASN A 198 8.82 -22.36 -1.68
C ASN A 198 8.18 -23.74 -1.47
N LEU A 199 6.99 -23.93 -2.02
CA LEU A 199 6.27 -25.21 -1.96
C LEU A 199 7.06 -26.35 -2.64
N ALA A 200 7.79 -26.04 -3.72
CA ALA A 200 8.49 -27.06 -4.51
C ALA A 200 9.70 -27.67 -3.77
N SER A 201 10.42 -26.86 -2.98
CA SER A 201 11.64 -27.30 -2.27
C SER A 201 11.45 -27.47 -0.76
N GLY A 202 10.38 -26.89 -0.19
CA GLY A 202 10.15 -26.84 1.25
C GLY A 202 11.02 -25.83 2.01
N LYS A 203 11.86 -25.04 1.32
CA LYS A 203 12.72 -24.03 1.95
C LYS A 203 11.96 -22.73 2.22
N THR A 204 12.39 -22.02 3.26
CA THR A 204 11.93 -20.66 3.57
C THR A 204 13.11 -19.69 3.54
N PHE A 205 12.97 -18.65 2.73
CA PHE A 205 13.92 -17.54 2.59
C PHE A 205 13.44 -16.36 3.40
N ARG A 206 14.35 -15.62 4.04
CA ARG A 206 14.01 -14.51 4.92
C ARG A 206 14.97 -13.35 4.72
N ALA A 207 14.45 -12.13 4.67
CA ALA A 207 15.24 -10.91 4.64
C ALA A 207 14.49 -9.75 5.29
N GLY A 208 15.25 -8.76 5.74
CA GLY A 208 14.73 -7.56 6.38
C GLY A 208 14.71 -7.63 7.91
N VAL A 209 14.39 -6.51 8.53
CA VAL A 209 14.49 -6.30 9.97
C VAL A 209 13.38 -5.38 10.46
N LEU A 210 12.83 -5.68 11.64
CA LEU A 210 11.87 -4.81 12.32
C LEU A 210 12.62 -3.69 13.06
N ARG A 211 12.04 -2.50 13.11
CA ARG A 211 12.59 -1.34 13.86
C ARG A 211 11.55 -0.81 14.85
N GLU A 212 11.46 -1.48 15.99
CA GLU A 212 10.57 -1.07 17.09
C GLU A 212 10.89 0.32 17.64
N ASP A 213 12.15 0.72 17.61
CA ASP A 213 12.60 2.04 18.04
C ASP A 213 12.00 3.15 17.14
N LEU A 214 12.03 2.97 15.81
CA LEU A 214 11.44 3.93 14.88
C LEU A 214 9.90 3.98 14.98
N MET A 215 9.26 2.83 15.18
CA MET A 215 7.82 2.79 15.45
C MET A 215 7.47 3.50 16.76
N LYS A 216 8.21 3.26 17.84
CA LYS A 216 7.97 3.93 19.13
C LYS A 216 8.13 5.44 19.00
N ASP A 217 9.14 5.88 18.25
CA ASP A 217 9.40 7.29 18.02
C ASP A 217 8.26 7.96 17.23
N SER A 218 7.79 7.35 16.14
CA SER A 218 6.66 7.87 15.35
C SER A 218 5.32 7.82 16.10
N PHE A 219 5.08 6.76 16.90
CA PHE A 219 3.78 6.54 17.53
C PHE A 219 3.58 7.38 18.80
N PHE A 220 4.66 7.68 19.54
CA PHE A 220 4.56 8.18 20.91
C PHE A 220 5.38 9.43 21.22
N LYS A 221 6.13 9.98 20.26
CA LYS A 221 6.74 11.31 20.37
C LYS A 221 5.97 12.34 19.54
#